data_AF-A0A959F276-F1
#
_entry.id   AF-A0A959F276-F1
#
_cell.length_a   1.000
_cell.length_b   1.000
_cell.length_c   1.000
_cell.angle_alpha   90.00
_cell.angle_beta   90.00
_cell.angle_gamma   90.00
#
_symmetry.space_group_name_H-M   'P 1'
#
loop_
_entity.id
_entity.type
_entity.pdbx_description
1 polymer ?
#
loop_
_entity_poly.entity_id
_entity_poly.type
_entity_poly.pdbx_seq_one_letter_code
_entity_poly.pdbx_strand_id
1 'polypeptide(L)'
;MDAKKFIVGTLAGGVAAFLLGWIIYGMLLMKFFEANAGSATGVNRGETDMVWWALILGNLGMAALLTYIYGRWAGIKTFTTGAMAGAMIGLLLGVSYDFIMYATT
;
A
#
# COMPACT_ATOMS: atom_id res chain seq x y z
N MET A 1 -8.07 -7.37 19.95
CA MET A 1 -7.63 -8.31 18.92
C MET A 1 -6.66 -9.30 19.55
N ASP A 2 -6.77 -10.58 19.22
CA ASP A 2 -5.79 -11.60 19.63
C ASP A 2 -4.67 -11.74 18.57
N ALA A 3 -3.57 -12.41 18.94
CA ALA A 3 -2.40 -12.56 18.07
C ALA A 3 -2.73 -13.30 16.77
N LYS A 4 -3.61 -14.30 16.81
CA LYS A 4 -4.02 -15.06 15.63
C LYS A 4 -4.71 -14.16 14.60
N LYS A 5 -5.67 -13.34 15.04
CA LYS A 5 -6.37 -12.38 14.16
C LYS A 5 -5.42 -11.34 13.58
N PHE A 6 -4.46 -10.87 14.37
CA PHE A 6 -3.46 -9.93 13.87
C PHE A 6 -2.59 -10.54 12.77
N ILE A 7 -2.06 -11.75 13.00
CA ILE A 7 -1.20 -12.44 12.03
C ILE A 7 -1.97 -12.74 10.75
N VAL A 8 -3.17 -13.33 10.86
CA VAL A 8 -3.99 -13.67 9.69
C VAL A 8 -4.41 -12.42 8.91
N GLY A 9 -4.83 -11.35 9.60
CA GLY A 9 -5.18 -10.09 8.97
C GLY A 9 -4.00 -9.44 8.24
N THR A 10 -2.82 -9.47 8.85
CA THR A 10 -1.59 -8.94 8.27
C THR A 10 -1.18 -9.71 7.01
N LEU A 11 -1.22 -11.05 7.06
CA LEU A 11 -0.87 -11.87 5.90
C LEU A 11 -1.86 -11.69 4.74
N ALA A 12 -3.16 -11.77 5.02
CA ALA A 12 -4.19 -11.59 4.00
C ALA A 12 -4.17 -10.17 3.42
N GLY A 13 -4.02 -9.16 4.27
CA GLY A 13 -3.89 -7.76 3.87
C GLY A 13 -2.60 -7.52 3.08
N GLY A 14 -1.49 -8.18 3.41
CA GLY A 14 -0.22 -8.03 2.71
C GLY A 14 -0.27 -8.60 1.29
N VAL A 15 -0.91 -9.77 1.12
CA VAL A 15 -1.17 -10.34 -0.21
C VAL A 15 -2.09 -9.42 -1.02
N ALA A 16 -3.16 -8.91 -0.41
CA ALA A 16 -4.06 -7.97 -1.08
C ALA A 16 -3.34 -6.67 -1.48
N ALA A 17 -2.53 -6.09 -0.58
CA ALA A 17 -1.76 -4.89 -0.84
C ALA A 17 -0.76 -5.08 -2.00
N PHE A 18 -0.06 -6.22 -2.04
CA PHE A 18 0.86 -6.55 -3.12
C PHE A 18 0.13 -6.65 -4.46
N LEU A 19 -0.95 -7.44 -4.53
CA LEU A 19 -1.71 -7.65 -5.78
C LEU A 19 -2.37 -6.36 -6.26
N LEU A 20 -3.00 -5.60 -5.37
CA LEU A 20 -3.63 -4.32 -5.70
C LEU A 20 -2.59 -3.28 -6.11
N GLY A 21 -1.43 -3.23 -5.43
CA GLY A 21 -0.32 -2.36 -5.82
C GLY A 21 0.18 -2.67 -7.22
N TRP A 22 0.38 -3.95 -7.54
CA TRP A 22 0.76 -4.37 -8.89
C TRP A 22 -0.32 -4.02 -9.94
N ILE A 23 -1.59 -4.27 -9.65
CA ILE A 23 -2.68 -3.93 -10.58
C ILE A 23 -2.75 -2.42 -10.81
N ILE A 24 -2.76 -1.62 -9.74
CA ILE A 24 -2.96 -0.17 -9.85
C ILE A 24 -1.73 0.49 -10.48
N TYR A 25 -0.53 0.26 -9.94
CA TYR A 25 0.67 0.99 -10.36
C TYR A 25 1.42 0.30 -11.50
N GLY A 26 1.46 -1.04 -11.50
CA GLY A 26 2.19 -1.83 -12.49
C GLY A 26 1.39 -2.15 -13.77
N MET A 27 0.07 -1.94 -13.79
CA MET A 27 -0.75 -2.18 -14.98
C MET A 27 -1.60 -0.97 -15.36
N LEU A 28 -2.50 -0.53 -14.48
CA LEU A 28 -3.46 0.53 -14.82
C LEU A 28 -2.81 1.89 -15.02
N LEU A 29 -1.85 2.26 -14.16
CA LEU A 29 -1.19 3.56 -14.18
C LEU A 29 0.24 3.52 -14.74
N MET A 30 0.75 2.37 -15.17
CA MET A 30 2.13 2.20 -15.63
C MET A 30 2.52 3.26 -16.68
N LYS A 31 1.74 3.36 -17.76
CA LYS A 31 2.01 4.33 -18.84
C LYS A 31 1.89 5.79 -18.39
N PHE A 32 1.03 6.07 -17.42
CA PHE A 32 0.91 7.41 -16.86
C PHE A 32 2.20 7.79 -16.11
N PHE A 33 2.71 6.91 -15.24
CA PHE A 33 3.96 7.16 -14.53
C PHE A 33 5.17 7.22 -15.46
N GLU A 34 5.24 6.37 -16.48
CA GLU A 34 6.30 6.42 -17.50
C GLU A 34 6.29 7.76 -18.27
N ALA A 35 5.12 8.24 -18.69
CA ALA A 35 4.98 9.50 -19.41
C ALA A 35 5.28 10.74 -18.55
N ASN A 36 5.15 10.63 -17.22
CA ASN A 36 5.34 11.72 -16.27
C ASN A 36 6.59 11.56 -15.40
N ALA A 37 7.52 10.67 -15.75
CA ALA A 37 8.76 10.45 -14.99
C ALA A 37 9.71 11.67 -14.99
N GLY A 38 9.53 12.62 -15.91
CA GLY A 38 10.38 13.81 -16.02
C GLY A 38 11.85 13.45 -16.21
N SER A 39 12.73 14.05 -15.41
CA SER A 39 14.17 13.75 -15.42
C SER A 39 14.57 12.53 -14.58
N ALA A 40 13.63 11.88 -13.88
CA ALA A 40 13.91 10.75 -13.00
C ALA A 40 14.02 9.43 -13.78
N THR A 41 15.08 9.29 -14.57
CA THR A 41 15.35 8.08 -15.36
C THR A 41 16.33 7.15 -14.65
N GLY A 42 16.12 5.83 -14.76
CA GLY A 42 17.06 4.82 -14.24
C GLY A 42 17.05 4.60 -12.72
N VAL A 43 16.03 5.12 -12.02
CA VAL A 43 15.91 5.00 -10.56
C VAL A 43 15.22 3.70 -10.13
N ASN A 44 14.27 3.22 -10.92
CA ASN A 44 13.54 1.99 -10.63
C ASN A 44 14.41 0.76 -10.91
N ARG A 45 14.33 -0.24 -10.03
CA ARG A 45 14.94 -1.55 -10.26
C ARG A 45 14.21 -2.27 -11.39
N GLY A 46 14.96 -2.95 -12.26
CA GLY A 46 14.37 -3.89 -13.22
C GLY A 46 13.71 -5.06 -12.52
N GLU A 47 12.85 -5.79 -13.24
CA GLU A 47 12.09 -6.93 -12.69
C GLU A 47 13.01 -8.01 -12.10
N THR A 48 14.17 -8.25 -12.73
CA THR A 48 15.18 -9.22 -12.27
C THR A 48 15.97 -8.74 -11.07
N ASP A 49 16.04 -7.44 -10.84
CA ASP A 49 16.86 -6.81 -9.80
C ASP A 49 16.03 -6.47 -8.55
N MET A 50 14.72 -6.74 -8.58
CA MET A 50 13.82 -6.48 -7.46
C MET A 50 14.26 -7.22 -6.19
N VAL A 51 14.33 -6.48 -5.09
CA VAL A 51 14.63 -7.02 -3.76
C VAL A 51 13.33 -7.54 -3.13
N TRP A 52 12.93 -8.75 -3.51
CA TRP A 52 11.63 -9.34 -3.19
C TRP A 52 11.30 -9.39 -1.69
N TRP A 53 12.26 -9.76 -0.84
CA TRP A 53 12.02 -9.84 0.61
C TRP A 53 11.65 -8.47 1.19
N ALA A 54 12.27 -7.39 0.71
CA ALA A 54 12.00 -6.03 1.17
C ALA A 54 10.62 -5.57 0.70
N LEU A 55 10.25 -5.89 -0.55
CA LEU A 55 8.92 -5.61 -1.10
C LEU A 55 7.82 -6.32 -0.31
N ILE A 56 8.02 -7.61 0.03
CA ILE A 56 7.08 -8.40 0.83
C ILE A 56 6.96 -7.81 2.24
N LEU A 57 8.07 -7.51 2.91
CA LEU A 57 8.05 -6.90 4.24
C LEU A 57 7.39 -5.52 4.24
N GLY A 58 7.57 -4.71 3.19
CA GLY A 58 6.88 -3.43 3.05
C GLY A 58 5.36 -3.58 2.99
N ASN A 59 4.87 -4.51 2.17
CA ASN A 59 3.44 -4.82 2.07
C ASN A 59 2.88 -5.37 3.39
N LEU A 60 3.60 -6.28 4.04
CA LEU A 60 3.23 -6.80 5.37
C LEU A 60 3.22 -5.70 6.43
N GLY A 61 4.16 -4.75 6.38
CA GLY A 61 4.22 -3.62 7.31
C GLY A 61 2.99 -2.72 7.21
N MET A 62 2.59 -2.34 5.99
CA MET A 62 1.36 -1.57 5.77
C MET A 62 0.12 -2.36 6.19
N ALA A 63 0.03 -3.64 5.83
CA ALA A 63 -1.08 -4.50 6.21
C ALA A 63 -1.17 -4.70 7.73
N ALA A 64 -0.03 -4.81 8.42
CA ALA A 64 0.04 -4.89 9.87
C ALA A 64 -0.49 -3.60 10.52
N LEU A 65 -0.08 -2.44 10.01
CA LEU A 65 -0.57 -1.15 10.48
C LEU A 65 -2.10 -1.06 10.35
N LEU A 66 -2.65 -1.34 9.17
CA LEU A 66 -4.11 -1.31 8.95
C LEU A 66 -4.84 -2.34 9.82
N THR A 67 -4.31 -3.56 9.93
CA THR A 67 -4.89 -4.60 10.80
C THR A 67 -4.92 -4.16 12.26
N TYR A 68 -3.85 -3.49 12.73
CA TYR A 68 -3.78 -2.94 14.07
C TYR A 68 -4.80 -1.82 14.28
N ILE A 69 -4.86 -0.86 13.36
CA ILE A 69 -5.84 0.24 13.41
C ILE A 69 -7.26 -0.33 13.46
N TYR A 70 -7.61 -1.24 12.55
CA TYR A 70 -8.97 -1.78 12.46
C TYR A 70 -9.33 -2.65 13.65
N GLY A 71 -8.45 -3.58 14.03
CA GLY A 71 -8.75 -4.58 15.05
C GLY A 71 -8.53 -4.12 16.49
N ARG A 72 -7.62 -3.17 16.74
CA ARG A 72 -7.27 -2.71 18.10
C ARG A 72 -7.81 -1.32 18.41
N TRP A 73 -7.71 -0.36 17.50
CA TRP A 73 -8.10 1.03 17.77
C TRP A 73 -9.56 1.31 17.38
N ALA A 74 -9.96 0.97 16.17
CA ALA A 74 -11.28 1.30 15.63
C ALA A 74 -12.36 0.24 15.93
N GLY A 75 -11.97 -0.99 16.27
CA GLY A 75 -12.90 -2.07 16.57
C GLY A 75 -13.76 -2.52 15.37
N ILE A 76 -13.26 -2.32 14.15
CA ILE A 76 -13.91 -2.68 12.88
C ILE A 76 -14.01 -4.20 12.75
N LYS A 77 -15.21 -4.70 12.39
CA LYS A 77 -15.51 -6.14 12.27
C LYS A 77 -16.17 -6.56 10.97
N THR A 78 -16.56 -5.62 10.11
CA THR A 78 -17.24 -5.91 8.84
C THR A 78 -16.41 -5.46 7.66
N PHE A 79 -16.55 -6.17 6.55
CA PHE A 79 -15.82 -5.86 5.32
C PHE A 79 -16.12 -4.43 4.84
N THR A 80 -17.40 -4.04 4.79
CA THR A 80 -17.81 -2.73 4.26
C THR A 80 -17.24 -1.56 5.07
N THR A 81 -17.29 -1.65 6.40
CA THR A 81 -16.73 -0.59 7.27
C THR A 81 -15.20 -0.54 7.18
N GLY A 82 -14.54 -1.69 7.05
CA GLY A 82 -13.11 -1.76 6.78
C GLY A 82 -12.73 -1.18 5.42
N ALA A 83 -13.48 -1.49 4.37
CA ALA A 83 -13.22 -0.98 3.02
C ALA A 83 -13.38 0.55 2.95
N MET A 84 -14.43 1.12 3.55
CA MET A 84 -14.62 2.57 3.63
C MET A 84 -13.50 3.25 4.43
N ALA A 85 -13.14 2.69 5.58
CA ALA A 85 -12.03 3.20 6.39
C ALA A 85 -10.70 3.14 5.63
N GLY A 86 -10.44 2.04 4.91
CA GLY A 86 -9.25 1.87 4.08
C GLY A 86 -9.19 2.84 2.91
N ALA A 87 -10.31 3.06 2.21
CA ALA A 87 -10.39 4.05 1.15
C ALA A 87 -10.10 5.46 1.68
N MET A 88 -10.66 5.84 2.84
CA MET A 88 -10.40 7.14 3.45
C MET A 88 -8.94 7.29 3.90
N ILE A 89 -8.38 6.28 4.57
CA ILE A 89 -6.96 6.29 4.98
C ILE A 89 -6.06 6.40 3.74
N GLY A 90 -6.31 5.60 2.71
CA GLY A 90 -5.56 5.63 1.46
C GLY A 90 -5.64 6.98 0.76
N LEU A 91 -6.83 7.58 0.67
CA LEU A 91 -7.04 8.90 0.10
C LEU A 91 -6.26 9.97 0.86
N LEU A 92 -6.38 10.00 2.20
CA LEU A 92 -5.71 11.01 3.02
C LEU A 92 -4.18 10.86 2.96
N LEU A 93 -3.67 9.62 2.98
CA LEU A 93 -2.24 9.37 2.81
C LEU A 93 -1.76 9.79 1.42
N GLY A 94 -2.48 9.41 0.37
CA GLY A 94 -2.16 9.79 -1.01
C GLY A 94 -2.11 11.30 -1.19
N VAL A 95 -3.19 11.99 -0.82
CA VAL A 95 -3.27 13.47 -0.85
C VAL A 95 -2.11 14.10 -0.08
N SER A 96 -1.82 13.61 1.12
CA SER A 96 -0.70 14.12 1.93
C SER A 96 0.64 13.95 1.21
N TYR A 97 0.96 12.74 0.74
CA TYR A 97 2.22 12.48 0.05
C TYR A 97 2.35 13.26 -1.25
N ASP A 98 1.29 13.30 -2.07
CA ASP A 98 1.30 13.95 -3.37
C ASP A 98 1.53 15.47 -3.23
N PHE A 99 0.82 16.14 -2.33
CA PHE A 99 1.01 17.58 -2.12
C PHE A 99 2.38 17.92 -1.50
N ILE A 100 2.92 17.07 -0.61
CA ILE A 100 4.26 17.27 -0.05
C ILE A 100 5.32 17.07 -1.13
N MET A 101 5.20 16.03 -1.96
CA MET A 101 6.14 15.77 -3.07
C MET A 101 6.08 16.90 -4.10
N TYR A 102 4.88 17.35 -4.49
CA TYR A 102 4.71 18.46 -5.43
C TYR A 102 5.33 19.77 -4.92
N ALA A 103 5.41 19.95 -3.60
CA ALA A 103 6.05 21.12 -3.01
C ALA A 103 7.59 21.01 -2.93
N THR A 104 8.18 19.81 -3.05
CA THR A 104 9.58 19.56 -2.67
C THR A 104 10.43 18.85 -3.73
N THR A 105 9.82 18.32 -4.80
CA THR A 105 10.47 17.58 -5.89
C THR A 105 10.04 18.15 -7.23
#